data_AF-A0A7S0P4K4-F1
#
_entry.id   AF-A0A7S0P4K4-F1
#
_cell.length_a   1.000
_cell.length_b   1.000
_cell.length_c   1.000
_cell.angle_alpha   90.00
_cell.angle_beta   90.00
_cell.angle_gamma   90.00
#
_symmetry.space_group_name_H-M   'P 1'
#
loop_
_entity.id
_entity.type
_entity.pdbx_description
1 polymer ?
#
loop_
_entity_poly.entity_id
_entity_poly.type
_entity_poly.pdbx_seq_one_letter_code
_entity_poly.pdbx_strand_id
1 'polypeptide(L)'
;VMYIGGSDDDLFGMLRAMCAERLPAYMLPQHWTRLEQLPLSANGKLARSRLPPPAKHRGGGVPSERVPPASEAEQQVLEAMAAILKVDVDSLCCRSSHFFEMGGDSVSALRLLMAVRAKLGCQLSVQQLFSEPTVSGICVAATVSASAAPSSTPLTSPGAPLPARSSPMGLPSQQLRLLTLQKGDASRAPLVLIHPAGASALCYLPLSKLLGAAQPVYAIDDSYLTGGVAFGFGSIEAVAAQTVAILRSHLVPADGAGAP
;
A
#
# COMPACT_ATOMS: atom_id res chain seq x y z
N VAL A 1 -18.71 -4.92 -3.50
CA VAL A 1 -19.90 -4.28 -4.11
C VAL A 1 -21.05 -4.44 -3.15
N MET A 2 -21.73 -3.35 -2.78
CA MET A 2 -22.95 -3.34 -1.98
C MET A 2 -24.14 -3.12 -2.92
N TYR A 3 -25.19 -3.93 -2.77
CA TYR A 3 -26.45 -3.71 -3.48
C TYR A 3 -27.50 -3.26 -2.48
N ILE A 4 -28.16 -2.13 -2.75
CA ILE A 4 -29.23 -1.60 -1.92
C ILE A 4 -30.54 -1.73 -2.70
N GLY A 5 -31.54 -2.37 -2.09
CA GLY A 5 -32.90 -2.44 -2.63
C GLY A 5 -33.75 -1.28 -2.10
N GLY A 6 -34.45 -0.57 -2.98
CA GLY A 6 -35.41 0.47 -2.60
C GLY A 6 -35.37 1.75 -3.44
N SER A 7 -36.36 2.61 -3.24
CA SER A 7 -36.61 3.80 -4.06
C SER A 7 -36.16 5.14 -3.45
N ASP A 8 -35.51 5.11 -2.29
CA ASP A 8 -35.16 6.31 -1.53
C ASP A 8 -33.73 6.80 -1.84
N ASP A 9 -33.59 8.04 -2.30
CA ASP A 9 -32.32 8.65 -2.69
C ASP A 9 -31.45 9.04 -1.47
N ASP A 10 -32.07 9.48 -0.37
CA ASP A 10 -31.36 9.97 0.81
C ASP A 10 -30.70 8.82 1.61
N LEU A 11 -31.23 7.61 1.44
CA LEU A 11 -30.76 6.40 2.11
C LEU A 11 -29.29 6.06 1.78
N PHE A 12 -28.83 6.41 0.58
CA PHE A 12 -27.51 6.01 0.08
C PHE A 12 -26.37 6.75 0.79
N GLY A 13 -26.48 8.08 0.90
CA GLY A 13 -25.49 8.91 1.59
C GLY A 13 -25.42 8.55 3.08
N MET A 14 -26.59 8.34 3.70
CA MET A 14 -26.69 7.94 5.10
C MET A 14 -26.04 6.58 5.37
N LEU A 15 -26.33 5.55 4.56
CA LEU A 15 -25.73 4.22 4.70
C LEU A 15 -24.22 4.25 4.54
N ARG A 16 -23.70 5.07 3.63
CA ARG A 16 -22.26 5.19 3.42
C ARG A 16 -21.55 5.79 4.64
N ALA A 17 -22.11 6.85 5.21
CA ALA A 17 -21.61 7.46 6.44
C ALA A 17 -21.67 6.47 7.63
N MET A 18 -22.80 5.80 7.82
CA MET A 18 -22.96 4.79 8.88
C MET A 18 -21.99 3.63 8.74
N CYS A 19 -21.73 3.16 7.52
CA CYS A 19 -20.74 2.12 7.28
C CYS A 19 -19.33 2.61 7.62
N ALA A 20 -18.96 3.83 7.23
CA ALA A 20 -17.65 4.41 7.53
C ALA A 20 -17.37 4.54 9.04
N GLU A 21 -18.40 4.84 9.83
CA GLU A 21 -18.28 4.92 11.29
C GLU A 21 -18.16 3.56 11.97
N ARG A 22 -18.80 2.52 11.42
CA ARG A 22 -18.96 1.21 12.09
C ARG A 22 -18.07 0.10 11.55
N LEU A 23 -17.54 0.27 10.35
CA LEU A 23 -16.75 -0.76 9.67
C LEU A 23 -15.31 -0.28 9.47
N PRO A 24 -14.32 -1.16 9.68
CA PRO A 24 -12.95 -0.90 9.25
C PRO A 24 -12.89 -0.56 7.76
N ALA A 25 -11.93 0.28 7.36
CA ALA A 25 -11.81 0.77 5.98
C ALA A 25 -11.79 -0.35 4.90
N TYR A 26 -11.22 -1.51 5.21
CA TYR A 26 -11.17 -2.66 4.29
C TYR A 26 -12.50 -3.40 4.11
N MET A 27 -13.48 -3.16 5.00
CA MET A 27 -14.84 -3.70 4.89
C MET A 27 -15.80 -2.74 4.17
N LEU A 28 -15.37 -1.51 3.89
CA LEU A 28 -16.19 -0.54 3.19
C LEU A 28 -16.37 -0.95 1.73
N PRO A 29 -17.61 -1.08 1.23
CA PRO A 29 -17.86 -1.39 -0.16
C PRO A 29 -17.31 -0.31 -1.08
N GLN A 30 -16.49 -0.71 -2.06
CA GLN A 30 -15.92 0.21 -3.06
C GLN A 30 -16.92 0.61 -4.16
N HIS A 31 -17.96 -0.20 -4.34
CA HIS A 31 -19.02 0.05 -5.32
C HIS A 31 -20.36 -0.15 -4.62
N TRP A 32 -21.26 0.79 -4.85
CA TRP A 32 -22.60 0.78 -4.31
C TRP A 32 -23.57 0.86 -5.49
N THR A 33 -24.47 -0.10 -5.59
CA THR A 33 -25.38 -0.22 -6.72
C THR A 33 -26.81 -0.27 -6.20
N ARG A 34 -27.65 0.63 -6.69
CA ARG A 34 -29.06 0.63 -6.37
C ARG A 34 -29.82 -0.32 -7.28
N LEU A 35 -30.76 -1.04 -6.68
CA LEU A 35 -31.73 -1.88 -7.37
C LEU A 35 -33.12 -1.48 -6.89
N GLU A 36 -34.08 -1.41 -7.80
CA GLU A 36 -35.48 -1.23 -7.40
C GLU A 36 -35.92 -2.39 -6.49
N GLN A 37 -35.53 -3.62 -6.85
CA GLN A 37 -35.77 -4.82 -6.07
C GLN A 37 -34.59 -5.79 -6.15
N LEU A 38 -34.32 -6.51 -5.06
CA LEU A 38 -33.31 -7.55 -5.05
C LEU A 38 -33.78 -8.75 -5.88
N PRO A 39 -32.96 -9.28 -6.81
CA PRO A 39 -33.37 -10.41 -7.64
C PRO A 39 -33.46 -11.66 -6.80
N LEU A 40 -34.65 -12.23 -6.70
CA LEU A 40 -34.90 -13.49 -6.00
C LEU A 40 -35.00 -14.65 -7.00
N SER A 41 -34.65 -15.84 -6.54
CA SER A 41 -34.90 -17.12 -7.23
C SER A 41 -36.35 -17.55 -7.01
N ALA A 42 -36.81 -18.58 -7.73
CA ALA A 42 -38.16 -19.13 -7.57
C ALA A 42 -38.47 -19.57 -6.12
N ASN A 43 -37.44 -19.91 -5.34
CA ASN A 43 -37.55 -20.30 -3.93
C ASN A 43 -37.40 -19.10 -2.96
N GLY A 44 -37.49 -17.86 -3.44
CA GLY A 44 -37.39 -16.64 -2.62
C GLY A 44 -35.98 -16.31 -2.09
N LYS A 45 -34.94 -17.08 -2.46
CA LYS A 45 -33.55 -16.79 -2.09
C LYS A 45 -32.92 -15.79 -3.04
N LEU A 46 -31.98 -14.96 -2.57
CA LEU A 46 -31.21 -14.03 -3.42
C LEU A 46 -30.50 -14.77 -4.57
N ALA A 47 -30.88 -14.44 -5.81
CA ALA A 47 -30.28 -14.97 -7.02
C ALA A 47 -29.03 -14.16 -7.39
N ARG A 48 -27.90 -14.45 -6.73
CA ARG A 48 -26.64 -13.70 -6.91
C ARG A 48 -26.15 -13.61 -8.36
N SER A 49 -26.43 -14.62 -9.19
CA SER A 49 -26.07 -14.62 -10.62
C SER A 49 -26.85 -13.60 -11.45
N ARG A 50 -27.97 -13.07 -10.93
CA ARG A 50 -28.80 -12.05 -11.57
C ARG A 50 -28.50 -10.64 -11.05
N LEU A 51 -27.58 -10.49 -10.11
CA LEU A 51 -27.13 -9.16 -9.70
C LEU A 51 -26.38 -8.52 -10.87
N PRO A 52 -26.69 -7.26 -11.23
CA PRO A 52 -25.94 -6.58 -12.28
C PRO A 52 -24.48 -6.45 -11.85
N PRO A 53 -23.53 -6.55 -12.79
CA PRO A 53 -22.13 -6.31 -12.47
C PRO A 53 -21.98 -4.91 -11.85
N PRO A 54 -21.03 -4.70 -10.92
CA PRO A 54 -20.73 -3.36 -10.45
C PRO A 54 -20.49 -2.49 -11.68
N ALA A 55 -21.18 -1.35 -11.74
CA ALA A 55 -20.97 -0.40 -12.81
C ALA A 55 -19.48 -0.07 -12.84
N LYS A 56 -18.78 -0.58 -13.87
CA LYS A 56 -17.50 -0.03 -14.26
C LYS A 56 -17.88 1.34 -14.79
N HIS A 57 -17.84 2.38 -13.96
CA HIS A 57 -18.00 3.75 -14.44
C HIS A 57 -16.80 4.09 -15.32
N ARG A 58 -16.79 3.57 -16.54
CA ARG A 58 -16.11 4.18 -17.67
C ARG A 58 -17.02 5.31 -18.12
N GLY A 59 -16.75 6.52 -17.62
CA GLY A 59 -17.25 7.79 -18.15
C GLY A 59 -18.77 7.92 -18.27
N GLY A 60 -19.44 8.34 -17.20
CA GLY A 60 -20.87 8.68 -17.30
C GLY A 60 -21.58 8.93 -15.98
N GLY A 61 -20.89 9.44 -14.97
CA GLY A 61 -21.58 10.10 -13.86
C GLY A 61 -22.08 11.46 -14.35
N VAL A 62 -23.30 11.85 -13.93
CA VAL A 62 -23.88 13.20 -14.09
C VAL A 62 -22.77 14.25 -13.96
N PRO A 63 -22.68 15.27 -14.85
CA PRO A 63 -21.60 16.25 -14.78
C PRO A 63 -21.75 17.02 -13.47
N SER A 64 -21.09 16.56 -12.42
CA SER A 64 -20.70 17.45 -11.34
C SER A 64 -19.86 18.51 -12.01
N GLU A 65 -20.24 19.77 -11.84
CA GLU A 65 -19.50 20.92 -12.35
C GLU A 65 -18.00 20.67 -12.23
N ARG A 66 -17.30 20.64 -13.37
CA ARG A 66 -15.90 20.26 -13.42
C ARG A 66 -15.12 21.27 -12.59
N VAL A 67 -14.63 20.84 -11.42
CA VAL A 67 -13.75 21.65 -10.58
C VAL A 67 -12.32 21.43 -11.07
N PRO A 68 -11.68 22.43 -11.69
CA PRO A 68 -10.29 22.33 -12.11
C PRO A 68 -9.36 22.27 -10.88
N PRO A 69 -8.13 21.79 -11.05
CA PRO A 69 -7.13 21.83 -10.00
C PRO A 69 -6.82 23.28 -9.61
N ALA A 70 -6.85 23.56 -8.31
CA ALA A 70 -6.60 24.87 -7.74
C ALA A 70 -5.11 25.10 -7.40
N SER A 71 -4.26 24.08 -7.53
CA SER A 71 -2.82 24.16 -7.25
C SER A 71 -2.00 23.23 -8.14
N GLU A 72 -0.69 23.50 -8.23
CA GLU A 72 0.25 22.62 -8.94
C GLU A 72 0.29 21.21 -8.33
N ALA A 73 0.15 21.11 -7.00
CA ALA A 73 0.01 19.84 -6.30
C ALA A 73 -1.21 19.05 -6.79
N GLU A 74 -2.37 19.71 -6.88
CA GLU A 74 -3.59 19.07 -7.39
C GLU A 74 -3.45 18.66 -8.86
N GLN A 75 -2.80 19.48 -9.69
CA GLN A 75 -2.50 19.13 -11.08
C GLN A 75 -1.64 17.86 -11.18
N GLN A 76 -0.56 17.77 -10.39
CA GLN A 76 0.34 16.62 -10.38
C GLN A 76 -0.36 15.32 -9.95
N VAL A 77 -1.24 15.40 -8.94
CA VAL A 77 -2.04 14.27 -8.46
C VAL A 77 -3.12 13.88 -9.47
N LEU A 78 -3.80 14.86 -10.08
CA LEU A 78 -4.82 14.65 -11.11
C LEU A 78 -4.25 13.87 -12.30
N GLU A 79 -3.09 14.28 -12.81
CA GLU A 79 -2.39 13.60 -13.90
C GLU A 79 -1.97 12.17 -13.53
N ALA A 80 -1.44 11.98 -12.32
CA ALA A 80 -1.06 10.65 -11.84
C ALA A 80 -2.29 9.74 -11.74
N MET A 81 -3.41 10.27 -11.26
CA MET A 81 -4.66 9.54 -11.15
C MET A 81 -5.21 9.15 -12.53
N ALA A 82 -5.24 10.08 -13.48
CA ALA A 82 -5.67 9.83 -14.86
C ALA A 82 -4.84 8.75 -15.54
N ALA A 83 -3.50 8.83 -15.43
CA ALA A 83 -2.59 7.86 -16.03
C ALA A 83 -2.79 6.44 -15.50
N ILE A 84 -3.03 6.31 -14.18
CA ILE A 84 -3.22 5.01 -13.52
C ILE A 84 -4.57 4.39 -13.87
N LEU A 85 -5.62 5.21 -13.87
CA LEU A 85 -6.97 4.78 -14.24
C LEU A 85 -7.16 4.60 -15.76
N LYS A 86 -6.20 5.08 -16.56
CA LYS A 86 -6.24 5.09 -18.03
C LYS A 86 -7.47 5.81 -18.57
N VAL A 87 -7.76 6.97 -17.98
CA VAL A 87 -8.84 7.87 -18.38
C VAL A 87 -8.26 9.21 -18.81
N ASP A 88 -9.05 9.99 -19.54
CA ASP A 88 -8.66 11.35 -19.91
C ASP A 88 -8.61 12.24 -18.65
N VAL A 89 -7.60 13.10 -18.54
CA VAL A 89 -7.47 14.05 -17.43
C VAL A 89 -8.69 14.97 -17.37
N ASP A 90 -9.24 15.33 -18.53
CA ASP A 90 -10.42 16.19 -18.63
C ASP A 90 -11.71 15.54 -18.14
N SER A 91 -11.72 14.20 -18.02
CA SER A 91 -12.86 13.44 -17.47
C SER A 91 -12.91 13.40 -15.94
N LEU A 92 -11.88 13.92 -15.27
CA LEU A 92 -11.75 13.92 -13.82
C LEU A 92 -12.07 15.30 -13.23
N CYS A 93 -12.75 15.29 -12.08
CA CYS A 93 -13.00 16.46 -11.25
C CYS A 93 -12.24 16.30 -9.93
N CYS A 94 -11.49 17.33 -9.53
CA CYS A 94 -10.58 17.21 -8.39
C CYS A 94 -11.28 16.89 -7.05
N ARG A 95 -12.56 17.26 -6.91
CA ARG A 95 -13.34 17.10 -5.67
C ARG A 95 -14.31 15.93 -5.67
N SER A 96 -14.83 15.54 -6.84
CA SER A 96 -15.88 14.51 -6.95
C SER A 96 -15.40 13.20 -7.57
N SER A 97 -14.29 13.19 -8.32
CA SER A 97 -13.76 11.95 -8.90
C SER A 97 -13.06 11.12 -7.84
N HIS A 98 -13.81 10.20 -7.24
CA HIS A 98 -13.32 9.24 -6.27
C HIS A 98 -12.58 8.10 -6.96
N PHE A 99 -11.31 7.87 -6.61
CA PHE A 99 -10.41 6.93 -7.26
C PHE A 99 -10.99 5.51 -7.43
N PHE A 100 -11.58 4.96 -6.37
CA PHE A 100 -12.15 3.62 -6.39
C PHE A 100 -13.47 3.54 -7.17
N GLU A 101 -14.23 4.64 -7.26
CA GLU A 101 -15.46 4.68 -8.06
C GLU A 101 -15.14 4.73 -9.55
N MET A 102 -14.04 5.39 -9.90
CA MET A 102 -13.50 5.46 -11.26
C MET A 102 -12.79 4.16 -11.70
N GLY A 103 -12.87 3.10 -10.90
CA GLY A 103 -12.34 1.77 -11.24
C GLY A 103 -10.93 1.49 -10.72
N GLY A 104 -10.43 2.29 -9.78
CA GLY A 104 -9.21 1.97 -9.04
C GLY A 104 -9.39 0.77 -8.11
N ASP A 105 -8.36 -0.05 -7.99
CA ASP A 105 -8.24 -1.17 -7.04
C ASP A 105 -7.09 -0.94 -6.05
N SER A 106 -6.82 -1.93 -5.19
CA SER A 106 -5.74 -1.85 -4.18
C SER A 106 -4.35 -1.76 -4.79
N VAL A 107 -4.10 -2.42 -5.93
CA VAL A 107 -2.81 -2.41 -6.62
C VAL A 107 -2.59 -1.06 -7.29
N SER A 108 -3.62 -0.52 -7.96
CA SER A 108 -3.55 0.80 -8.57
C SER A 108 -3.49 1.91 -7.51
N ALA A 109 -4.12 1.74 -6.35
CA ALA A 109 -4.02 2.67 -5.23
C ALA A 109 -2.58 2.76 -4.70
N LEU A 110 -1.88 1.62 -4.58
CA LEU A 110 -0.47 1.61 -4.20
C LEU A 110 0.40 2.29 -5.27
N ARG A 111 0.12 2.09 -6.56
CA ARG A 111 0.82 2.81 -7.63
C ARG A 111 0.60 4.31 -7.55
N LEU A 112 -0.64 4.74 -7.26
CA LEU A 112 -0.99 6.15 -7.11
C LEU A 112 -0.25 6.76 -5.93
N LEU A 113 -0.29 6.08 -4.78
CA LEU A 113 0.46 6.47 -3.59
C LEU A 113 1.92 6.78 -3.90
N MET A 114 2.58 5.88 -4.62
CA MET A 114 4.00 6.01 -4.93
C MET A 114 4.28 7.11 -5.95
N ALA A 115 3.43 7.27 -6.96
CA ALA A 115 3.54 8.36 -7.92
C ALA A 115 3.40 9.73 -7.23
N VAL A 116 2.43 9.86 -6.32
CA VAL A 116 2.18 11.09 -5.54
C VAL A 116 3.37 11.40 -4.63
N ARG A 117 3.89 10.41 -3.89
CA ARG A 117 5.09 10.60 -3.05
C ARG A 117 6.30 11.05 -3.86
N ALA A 118 6.52 10.47 -5.04
CA ALA A 118 7.64 10.82 -5.90
C ALA A 118 7.52 12.23 -6.48
N LYS A 119 6.32 12.64 -6.92
CA LYS A 119 6.08 13.97 -7.49
C LYS A 119 6.13 15.08 -6.44
N LEU A 120 5.52 14.86 -5.27
CA LEU A 120 5.36 15.88 -4.24
C LEU A 120 6.40 15.82 -3.11
N GLY A 121 7.26 14.80 -3.08
CA GLY A 121 8.26 14.64 -2.00
C GLY A 121 7.65 14.46 -0.61
N CYS A 122 6.42 13.94 -0.51
CA CYS A 122 5.66 13.87 0.74
C CYS A 122 5.65 12.46 1.37
N GLN A 123 5.29 12.37 2.65
CA GLN A 123 5.01 11.11 3.35
C GLN A 123 3.50 10.87 3.48
N LEU A 124 2.85 10.50 2.37
CA LEU A 124 1.44 10.13 2.37
C LEU A 124 1.29 8.65 2.73
N SER A 125 0.49 8.26 3.72
CA SER A 125 0.27 6.85 4.10
C SER A 125 -0.86 6.19 3.29
N VAL A 126 -0.88 4.86 3.23
CA VAL A 126 -2.00 4.12 2.60
C VAL A 126 -3.32 4.46 3.29
N GLN A 127 -3.34 4.53 4.62
CA GLN A 127 -4.55 4.89 5.37
C GLN A 127 -5.08 6.27 4.97
N GLN A 128 -4.21 7.27 4.84
CA GLN A 128 -4.57 8.61 4.40
C GLN A 128 -5.13 8.64 2.97
N LEU A 129 -4.56 7.85 2.05
CA LEU A 129 -5.08 7.75 0.69
C LEU A 129 -6.51 7.18 0.67
N PHE A 130 -6.79 6.20 1.53
CA PHE A 130 -8.10 5.54 1.60
C PHE A 130 -9.16 6.38 2.32
N SER A 131 -8.76 7.31 3.20
CA SER A 131 -9.69 8.19 3.91
C SER A 131 -10.45 9.13 2.98
N GLU A 132 -9.76 9.77 2.04
CA GLU A 132 -10.38 10.71 1.10
C GLU A 132 -9.73 10.59 -0.29
N PRO A 133 -10.11 9.56 -1.08
CA PRO A 133 -9.43 9.18 -2.32
C PRO A 133 -9.89 10.02 -3.52
N THR A 134 -10.01 11.33 -3.32
CA THR A 134 -10.19 12.34 -4.37
C THR A 134 -8.87 13.09 -4.57
N VAL A 135 -8.69 13.80 -5.69
CA VAL A 135 -7.45 14.56 -5.92
C VAL A 135 -7.23 15.59 -4.81
N SER A 136 -8.28 16.33 -4.44
CA SER A 136 -8.20 17.34 -3.39
C SER A 136 -7.93 16.71 -2.02
N GLY A 137 -8.62 15.62 -1.66
CA GLY A 137 -8.39 14.89 -0.40
C GLY A 137 -6.96 14.33 -0.29
N ILE A 138 -6.43 13.78 -1.37
CA ILE A 138 -5.05 13.30 -1.45
C ILE A 138 -4.05 14.46 -1.25
N CYS A 139 -4.28 15.62 -1.88
CA CYS A 139 -3.43 16.79 -1.70
C CYS A 139 -3.47 17.35 -0.27
N VAL A 140 -4.66 17.42 0.34
CA VAL A 140 -4.81 17.84 1.75
C VAL A 140 -4.03 16.90 2.66
N ALA A 141 -4.20 15.58 2.49
CA ALA A 141 -3.47 14.59 3.26
C ALA A 141 -1.94 14.67 3.07
N ALA A 142 -1.48 14.92 1.84
CA ALA A 142 -0.06 15.12 1.54
C ALA A 142 0.52 16.35 2.25
N THR A 143 -0.26 17.42 2.34
CA THR A 143 0.14 18.70 2.96
C THR A 143 0.20 18.59 4.48
N VAL A 144 -0.78 17.93 5.11
CA VAL A 144 -0.80 17.69 6.57
C VAL A 144 0.41 16.86 7.01
N SER A 145 0.81 15.85 6.22
CA SER A 145 2.02 15.06 6.47
C SER A 145 3.33 15.82 6.25
N ALA A 146 3.33 16.89 5.44
CA ALA A 146 4.51 17.74 5.27
C ALA A 146 4.68 18.74 6.43
N SER A 147 3.58 19.19 7.03
CA SER A 147 3.61 20.08 8.21
C SER A 147 3.85 19.32 9.53
N ALA A 148 3.50 18.04 9.59
CA ALA A 148 3.88 17.16 10.67
C ALA A 148 5.28 16.57 10.40
N ALA A 149 6.32 17.40 10.55
CA ALA A 149 7.62 16.86 10.88
C ALA A 149 7.42 15.98 12.13
N PRO A 150 7.90 14.72 12.14
CA PRO A 150 7.82 13.94 13.36
C PRO A 150 8.73 14.62 14.38
N SER A 151 8.13 15.32 15.34
CA SER A 151 8.64 15.32 16.70
C SER A 151 8.53 13.87 17.17
N SER A 152 9.53 13.08 16.78
CA SER A 152 9.85 11.83 17.46
C SER A 152 10.16 12.18 18.90
N THR A 153 9.13 12.18 19.75
CA THR A 153 9.29 12.02 21.18
C THR A 153 9.76 10.58 21.38
N PRO A 154 11.00 10.37 21.84
CA PRO A 154 11.48 9.03 22.10
C PRO A 154 10.75 8.52 23.35
N LEU A 155 10.04 7.41 23.19
CA LEU A 155 9.78 6.50 24.31
C LEU A 155 11.14 5.90 24.71
N THR A 156 11.86 6.62 25.55
CA THR A 156 13.08 6.16 26.20
C THR A 156 12.73 5.06 27.19
N SER A 157 13.00 3.81 26.83
CA SER A 157 13.37 2.76 27.78
C SER A 157 14.89 2.55 27.67
N PRO A 158 15.66 2.63 28.77
CA PRO A 158 17.12 2.66 28.70
C PRO A 158 17.70 1.25 28.50
N GLY A 159 18.56 1.09 27.48
CA GLY A 159 19.59 0.04 27.49
C GLY A 159 19.71 -0.82 26.23
N ALA A 160 20.19 -0.25 25.12
CA ALA A 160 21.22 -0.83 24.23
C ALA A 160 21.41 0.08 22.99
N PRO A 161 22.64 0.46 22.61
CA PRO A 161 22.88 1.32 21.45
C PRO A 161 22.65 0.54 20.14
N LEU A 162 21.61 0.92 19.38
CA LEU A 162 21.53 0.61 17.96
C LEU A 162 22.55 1.51 17.23
N PRO A 163 23.43 0.97 16.36
CA PRO A 163 24.40 1.80 15.66
C PRO A 163 23.67 2.73 14.69
N ALA A 164 23.79 4.03 14.93
CA ALA A 164 23.50 5.06 13.94
C ALA A 164 24.44 4.84 12.74
N ARG A 165 23.86 4.63 11.56
CA ARG A 165 24.59 4.87 10.30
C ARG A 165 23.74 5.76 9.41
N SER A 166 24.08 7.03 9.49
CA SER A 166 23.99 7.98 8.40
C SER A 166 24.47 7.31 7.10
N SER A 167 23.57 7.18 6.13
CA SER A 167 24.00 7.18 4.74
C SER A 167 23.92 8.63 4.26
N PRO A 168 24.99 9.18 3.66
CA PRO A 168 24.93 10.49 3.05
C PRO A 168 23.90 10.45 1.93
N MET A 169 23.16 11.54 1.83
CA MET A 169 22.28 11.92 0.73
C MET A 169 22.94 11.57 -0.62
N GLY A 170 22.50 10.48 -1.25
CA GLY A 170 23.08 9.99 -2.50
C GLY A 170 22.32 8.79 -3.06
N LEU A 171 21.42 9.06 -4.01
CA LEU A 171 20.70 8.14 -4.92
C LEU A 171 19.94 6.95 -4.27
N PRO A 172 18.72 6.61 -4.73
CA PRO A 172 18.05 5.39 -4.28
C PRO A 172 18.82 4.16 -4.77
N SER A 173 19.72 3.64 -3.93
CA SER A 173 20.41 2.39 -4.21
C SER A 173 19.45 1.25 -3.90
N GLN A 174 18.93 0.64 -4.96
CA GLN A 174 18.09 -0.54 -4.94
C GLN A 174 18.88 -1.73 -4.38
N GLN A 175 18.76 -1.96 -3.08
CA GLN A 175 19.55 -2.97 -2.39
C GLN A 175 18.65 -3.80 -1.47
N LEU A 176 18.64 -5.11 -1.73
CA LEU A 176 18.21 -6.09 -0.76
C LEU A 176 19.10 -5.98 0.48
N ARG A 177 18.50 -6.09 1.67
CA ARG A 177 19.22 -6.04 2.94
C ARG A 177 18.98 -7.31 3.73
N LEU A 178 20.00 -7.76 4.44
CA LEU A 178 19.86 -8.83 5.42
C LEU A 178 19.46 -8.23 6.77
N LEU A 179 18.31 -8.65 7.29
CA LEU A 179 17.81 -8.35 8.63
C LEU A 179 18.03 -9.56 9.54
N THR A 180 18.50 -9.32 10.75
CA THR A 180 18.55 -10.35 11.80
C THR A 180 17.26 -10.28 12.61
N LEU A 181 16.35 -11.24 12.41
CA LEU A 181 15.11 -11.33 13.18
C LEU A 181 15.34 -12.05 14.52
N GLN A 182 16.22 -13.05 14.52
CA GLN A 182 16.63 -13.78 15.71
C GLN A 182 18.04 -14.34 15.54
N LYS A 183 18.95 -14.02 16.46
CA LYS A 183 20.35 -14.45 16.37
C LYS A 183 20.51 -15.98 16.49
N GLY A 184 19.74 -16.60 17.39
CA GLY A 184 19.79 -18.04 17.63
C GLY A 184 21.17 -18.55 18.07
N ASP A 185 21.32 -19.88 18.02
CA ASP A 185 22.57 -20.60 18.21
C ASP A 185 23.31 -20.74 16.86
N ALA A 186 24.53 -20.22 16.80
CA ALA A 186 25.35 -20.22 15.58
C ALA A 186 25.74 -21.63 15.10
N SER A 187 25.59 -22.67 15.93
CA SER A 187 25.82 -24.07 15.54
C SER A 187 24.68 -24.67 14.71
N ARG A 188 23.51 -24.02 14.69
CA ARG A 188 22.34 -24.47 13.91
C ARG A 188 22.33 -23.85 12.53
N ALA A 189 21.81 -24.60 11.57
CA ALA A 189 21.55 -24.08 10.23
C ALA A 189 20.58 -22.88 10.29
N PRO A 190 20.95 -21.72 9.71
CA PRO A 190 20.12 -20.54 9.74
C PRO A 190 18.90 -20.69 8.83
N LEU A 191 17.74 -20.20 9.30
CA LEU A 191 16.55 -20.05 8.47
C LEU A 191 16.57 -18.66 7.83
N VAL A 192 16.46 -18.61 6.50
CA VAL A 192 16.43 -17.35 5.73
C VAL A 192 15.05 -17.18 5.11
N LEU A 193 14.41 -16.04 5.40
CA LEU A 193 13.08 -15.69 4.92
C LEU A 193 13.17 -14.58 3.87
N ILE A 194 12.43 -14.69 2.78
CA ILE A 194 12.43 -13.70 1.71
C ILE A 194 11.16 -12.85 1.83
N HIS A 195 11.30 -11.53 1.71
CA HIS A 195 10.16 -10.62 1.74
C HIS A 195 9.04 -11.08 0.79
N PRO A 196 7.77 -10.99 1.19
CA PRO A 196 6.65 -11.28 0.31
C PRO A 196 6.48 -10.18 -0.76
N ALA A 197 5.65 -10.47 -1.76
CA ALA A 197 5.24 -9.46 -2.73
C ALA A 197 4.46 -8.35 -2.02
N GLY A 198 4.99 -7.12 -2.03
CA GLY A 198 4.30 -5.94 -1.51
C GLY A 198 4.31 -5.76 0.01
N ALA A 199 5.07 -6.56 0.77
CA ALA A 199 5.24 -6.38 2.21
C ALA A 199 6.70 -6.65 2.65
N SER A 200 7.11 -6.03 3.78
CA SER A 200 8.46 -6.17 4.32
C SER A 200 8.64 -7.54 4.95
N ALA A 201 9.87 -8.05 4.94
CA ALA A 201 10.24 -9.29 5.61
C ALA A 201 10.05 -9.24 7.14
N LEU A 202 9.80 -8.07 7.74
CA LEU A 202 9.37 -7.92 9.13
C LEU A 202 8.04 -8.61 9.43
N CYS A 203 7.22 -8.94 8.42
CA CYS A 203 6.00 -9.74 8.62
C CYS A 203 6.26 -11.12 9.25
N TYR A 204 7.50 -11.61 9.18
CA TYR A 204 7.90 -12.88 9.78
C TYR A 204 8.41 -12.78 11.23
N LEU A 205 8.46 -11.58 11.82
CA LEU A 205 8.92 -11.42 13.21
C LEU A 205 8.09 -12.24 14.23
N PRO A 206 6.76 -12.42 14.08
CA PRO A 206 6.01 -13.33 14.95
C PRO A 206 6.42 -14.79 14.76
N LEU A 207 6.72 -15.20 13.52
CA LEU A 207 7.16 -16.56 13.21
C LEU A 207 8.52 -16.88 13.85
N SER A 208 9.47 -15.94 13.85
CA SER A 208 10.78 -16.18 14.46
C SER A 208 10.67 -16.55 15.94
N LYS A 209 9.74 -15.91 16.67
CA LYS A 209 9.47 -16.20 18.08
C LYS A 209 8.89 -17.60 18.30
N LEU A 210 8.12 -18.13 17.35
CA LEU A 210 7.51 -19.46 17.44
C LEU A 210 8.51 -20.60 17.16
N LEU A 211 9.60 -20.32 16.46
CA LEU A 211 10.64 -21.31 16.12
C LEU A 211 11.57 -21.65 17.30
N GLY A 212 11.41 -20.95 18.44
CA GLY A 212 12.21 -21.12 19.64
C GLY A 212 13.53 -20.36 19.58
N ALA A 213 13.99 -19.83 20.73
CA ALA A 213 15.10 -18.88 20.83
C ALA A 213 16.45 -19.38 20.28
N ALA A 214 16.63 -20.70 20.15
CA ALA A 214 17.85 -21.30 19.63
C ALA A 214 17.93 -21.30 18.09
N GLN A 215 16.83 -21.12 17.35
CA GLN A 215 16.86 -21.11 15.89
C GLN A 215 17.37 -19.76 15.36
N PRO A 216 18.47 -19.70 14.57
CA PRO A 216 18.85 -18.47 13.87
C PRO A 216 17.87 -18.18 12.75
N VAL A 217 17.35 -16.95 12.71
CA VAL A 217 16.39 -16.49 11.71
C VAL A 217 16.83 -15.16 11.14
N TYR A 218 17.08 -15.15 9.84
CA TYR A 218 17.42 -13.98 9.06
C TYR A 218 16.34 -13.73 8.01
N ALA A 219 16.23 -12.49 7.55
CA ALA A 219 15.28 -12.13 6.52
C ALA A 219 15.93 -11.21 5.48
N ILE A 220 15.65 -11.45 4.21
CA ILE A 220 16.02 -10.59 3.11
C ILE A 220 14.87 -9.63 2.87
N ASP A 221 15.11 -8.36 3.12
CA ASP A 221 14.12 -7.31 2.92
C ASP A 221 14.47 -6.44 1.72
N ASP A 222 13.43 -5.98 1.02
CA ASP A 222 13.57 -5.00 -0.03
C ASP A 222 13.36 -3.59 0.55
N SER A 223 14.38 -2.75 0.41
CA SER A 223 14.37 -1.35 0.86
C SER A 223 13.25 -0.51 0.21
N TYR A 224 12.58 -1.03 -0.82
CA TYR A 224 11.44 -0.42 -1.48
C TYR A 224 10.30 -0.02 -0.52
N LEU A 225 10.04 -0.81 0.53
CA LEU A 225 8.90 -0.57 1.43
C LEU A 225 9.22 0.37 2.60
N THR A 226 10.49 0.73 2.78
CA THR A 226 10.96 1.68 3.79
C THR A 226 11.31 3.06 3.20
N GLY A 227 10.87 3.35 1.98
CA GLY A 227 10.95 4.70 1.37
C GLY A 227 11.76 4.82 0.07
N GLY A 228 12.13 3.71 -0.59
CA GLY A 228 12.79 3.72 -1.89
C GLY A 228 11.81 3.66 -3.08
N VAL A 229 12.11 4.36 -4.18
CA VAL A 229 11.33 4.33 -5.44
C VAL A 229 11.71 3.13 -6.33
N ALA A 230 10.70 2.62 -7.03
CA ALA A 230 10.66 1.56 -8.07
C ALA A 230 10.99 0.09 -7.69
N PHE A 231 10.11 -0.83 -8.14
CA PHE A 231 10.43 -2.25 -8.39
C PHE A 231 11.52 -2.29 -9.47
N GLY A 232 12.78 -2.43 -9.08
CA GLY A 232 13.90 -2.30 -10.02
C GLY A 232 14.57 -3.61 -10.40
N PHE A 233 14.12 -4.77 -9.90
CA PHE A 233 14.66 -6.04 -10.36
C PHE A 233 13.99 -6.41 -11.67
N GLY A 234 14.76 -6.40 -12.75
CA GLY A 234 14.27 -6.75 -14.09
C GLY A 234 13.79 -8.20 -14.21
N SER A 235 14.14 -9.07 -13.25
CA SER A 235 13.67 -10.46 -13.19
C SER A 235 13.82 -11.07 -11.78
N ILE A 236 13.15 -12.20 -11.54
CA ILE A 236 13.27 -12.96 -10.28
C ILE A 236 14.67 -13.56 -10.10
N GLU A 237 15.34 -13.91 -11.20
CA GLU A 237 16.71 -14.41 -11.21
C GLU A 237 17.70 -13.36 -10.70
N ALA A 238 17.48 -12.08 -11.01
CA ALA A 238 18.29 -10.99 -10.49
C ALA A 238 18.14 -10.83 -8.95
N VAL A 239 16.91 -10.96 -8.44
CA VAL A 239 16.62 -10.96 -6.99
C VAL A 239 17.33 -12.14 -6.33
N ALA A 240 17.22 -13.34 -6.93
CA ALA A 240 17.84 -14.56 -6.41
C ALA A 240 19.37 -14.45 -6.39
N ALA A 241 19.98 -13.95 -7.47
CA ALA A 241 21.43 -13.76 -7.56
C ALA A 241 21.96 -12.80 -6.48
N GLN A 242 21.29 -11.67 -6.26
CA GLN A 242 21.69 -10.73 -5.22
C GLN A 242 21.44 -11.29 -3.82
N THR A 243 20.33 -12.01 -3.62
CA THR A 243 20.05 -12.72 -2.35
C THR A 243 21.19 -13.68 -2.02
N VAL A 244 21.58 -14.53 -2.97
CA VAL A 244 22.69 -15.49 -2.78
C VAL A 244 24.00 -14.76 -2.48
N ALA A 245 24.29 -13.64 -3.17
CA ALA A 245 25.50 -12.85 -2.91
C ALA A 245 25.54 -12.31 -1.47
N ILE A 246 24.42 -11.77 -0.98
CA ILE A 246 24.27 -11.27 0.41
C ILE A 246 24.43 -12.41 1.42
N LEU A 247 23.80 -13.56 1.17
CA LEU A 247 23.89 -14.69 2.09
C LEU A 247 25.32 -15.24 2.16
N ARG A 248 26.04 -15.28 1.04
CA ARG A 248 27.47 -15.67 1.02
C ARG A 248 28.36 -14.68 1.76
N SER A 249 28.10 -13.38 1.67
CA SER A 249 28.93 -12.38 2.37
C SER A 249 28.72 -12.34 3.88
N HIS A 250 27.58 -12.84 4.37
CA HIS A 250 27.19 -12.72 5.78
C HIS A 250 27.08 -14.04 6.55
N LEU A 251 26.75 -15.14 5.89
CA LEU A 251 26.46 -16.43 6.54
C LEU A 251 27.41 -17.55 6.16
N VAL A 252 28.24 -17.36 5.12
CA VAL A 252 29.31 -18.31 4.79
C VAL A 252 30.60 -17.77 5.38
N PRO A 253 31.28 -18.49 6.28
CA PRO A 253 32.61 -18.09 6.74
C PRO A 253 33.56 -18.04 5.54
N ALA A 254 34.44 -17.04 5.52
CA ALA A 254 35.44 -16.86 4.48
C ALA A 254 36.53 -17.95 4.59
N ASP A 255 36.19 -19.19 4.26
CA ASP A 255 37.17 -20.28 4.24
C ASP A 255 37.97 -20.24 2.94
N GLY A 256 39.03 -19.47 3.01
CA GLY A 256 40.15 -19.45 2.07
C GLY A 256 41.50 -19.18 2.75
N ALA A 257 41.62 -19.38 4.07
CA ALA A 257 42.91 -19.24 4.77
C ALA A 257 43.03 -20.20 5.97
N GLY A 258 43.64 -21.37 5.72
CA GLY A 258 44.49 -22.09 6.68
C GLY A 258 43.84 -23.20 7.53
N ALA A 259 43.91 -24.44 7.00
CA ALA A 259 44.59 -25.64 7.51
C ALA A 259 44.44 -26.05 9.02
N PRO A 260 44.74 -27.31 9.42
CA PRO A 260 45.91 -28.11 9.03
C PRO A 260 45.68 -29.14 7.91
#